data_AF-A0A6M5YJB2-F1
#
_entry.id   AF-A0A6M5YJB2-F1
#
_cell.length_a   1.000
_cell.length_b   1.000
_cell.length_c   1.000
_cell.angle_alpha   90.00
_cell.angle_beta   90.00
_cell.angle_gamma   90.00
#
_symmetry.space_group_name_H-M   'P 1'
#
loop_
_entity.id
_entity.type
_entity.pdbx_description
1 polymer ?
#
loop_
_entity_poly.entity_id
_entity_poly.type
_entity_poly.pdbx_seq_one_letter_code
_entity_poly.pdbx_strand_id
1 'polypeptide(L)'
;MTSTQPVPPWLTTRGGALKPGVRPETTFVMLEGGPKYKLEVRPAEGKFACAVSNTVNGKRLDDPKAIYPDASAAVAGGLEQLRSALGW
;
A
#
# COMPACT_ATOMS: atom_id res chain seq x y z
N MET A 1 -11.97 3.76 -13.44
CA MET A 1 -10.61 3.59 -13.99
C MET A 1 -9.78 2.96 -12.88
N THR A 2 -9.52 1.66 -12.95
CA THR A 2 -8.71 0.93 -11.96
C THR A 2 -7.23 1.25 -12.20
N SER A 3 -6.63 2.08 -11.35
CA SER A 3 -5.20 2.37 -11.41
C SER A 3 -4.39 1.15 -11.00
N THR A 4 -3.96 0.36 -11.97
CA THR A 4 -2.91 -0.66 -11.78
C THR A 4 -1.60 0.08 -11.50
N GLN A 5 -1.23 0.20 -10.23
CA GLN A 5 0.09 0.70 -9.85
C GLN A 5 1.17 -0.33 -10.20
N PRO A 6 2.26 0.07 -10.88
CA PRO A 6 3.36 -0.84 -11.17
C PRO A 6 4.02 -1.32 -9.87
N VAL A 7 4.47 -2.57 -9.86
CA VAL A 7 5.18 -3.16 -8.72
C VAL A 7 6.55 -2.46 -8.59
N PRO A 8 6.89 -1.85 -7.43
CA PRO A 8 8.17 -1.19 -7.27
C PRO A 8 9.36 -2.15 -7.41
N PRO A 9 10.51 -1.73 -7.96
CA PRO A 9 11.68 -2.59 -8.14
C PRO A 9 12.15 -3.27 -6.85
N TRP A 10 12.17 -2.55 -5.73
CA TRP A 10 12.55 -3.08 -4.42
C TRP A 10 11.65 -4.22 -3.94
N LEU A 11 10.37 -4.17 -4.31
CA LEU A 11 9.40 -5.20 -3.95
C LEU A 11 9.65 -6.45 -4.80
N THR A 12 9.90 -6.26 -6.10
CA THR A 12 10.28 -7.33 -7.03
C THR A 12 11.57 -8.04 -6.60
N THR A 13 12.61 -7.30 -6.16
CA THR A 13 13.86 -7.88 -5.65
C THR A 13 13.67 -8.82 -4.46
N ARG A 14 12.58 -8.63 -3.70
CA ARG A 14 12.22 -9.46 -2.54
C ARG A 14 11.22 -10.57 -2.89
N GLY A 15 10.96 -10.82 -4.18
CA GLY A 15 9.94 -11.76 -4.64
C GLY A 15 8.52 -11.31 -4.30
N GLY A 16 8.33 -10.01 -4.11
CA GLY A 16 7.04 -9.42 -3.79
C GLY A 16 6.22 -9.07 -5.04
N ALA A 17 4.92 -8.97 -4.86
CA ALA A 17 3.99 -8.57 -5.90
C ALA A 17 2.83 -7.74 -5.33
N LEU A 18 2.16 -6.98 -6.18
CA LEU A 18 0.92 -6.28 -5.83
C LEU A 18 -0.26 -7.06 -6.38
N LYS A 19 -1.28 -7.31 -5.54
CA LYS A 19 -2.56 -7.87 -5.98
C LYS A 19 -3.72 -6.96 -5.57
N PRO A 20 -4.64 -6.64 -6.49
CA PRO A 20 -5.85 -5.92 -6.12
C PRO A 20 -6.70 -6.77 -5.16
N GLY A 21 -7.36 -6.12 -4.21
CA GLY A 21 -8.35 -6.73 -3.35
C GLY A 21 -9.73 -6.81 -3.99
N VAL A 22 -10.70 -7.34 -3.23
CA VAL A 22 -12.13 -7.36 -3.64
C VAL A 22 -12.68 -5.93 -3.79
N ARG A 23 -12.18 -5.00 -2.98
CA ARG A 23 -12.51 -3.58 -3.06
C ARG A 23 -11.52 -2.86 -3.98
N PRO A 24 -11.98 -1.96 -4.87
CA PRO A 24 -11.09 -1.25 -5.79
C PRO A 24 -10.08 -0.34 -5.08
N GLU A 25 -10.40 0.11 -3.87
CA GLU A 25 -9.51 0.93 -3.03
C GLU A 25 -8.49 0.11 -2.22
N THR A 26 -8.53 -1.21 -2.29
CA THR A 26 -7.64 -2.11 -1.52
C THR A 26 -6.63 -2.79 -2.43
N THR A 27 -5.36 -2.73 -2.03
CA THR A 27 -4.25 -3.44 -2.68
C THR A 27 -3.48 -4.25 -1.64
N PHE A 28 -3.20 -5.50 -1.94
CA PHE A 28 -2.38 -6.37 -1.11
C PHE A 28 -0.95 -6.43 -1.61
N VAL A 29 -0.01 -6.34 -0.67
CA VAL A 29 1.40 -6.66 -0.90
C VAL A 29 1.59 -8.12 -0.59
N MET A 30 1.88 -8.87 -1.65
CA MET A 30 2.24 -10.26 -1.59
C MET A 30 3.74 -10.36 -1.32
N LEU A 31 4.14 -11.14 -0.32
CA LEU A 31 5.53 -11.49 -0.02
C LEU A 31 5.55 -12.94 0.45
N GLU A 32 6.61 -13.68 0.11
CA GLU A 32 6.76 -15.10 0.48
C GLU A 32 5.55 -15.97 0.04
N GLY A 33 4.92 -15.62 -1.08
CA GLY A 33 3.76 -16.36 -1.62
C GLY A 33 2.40 -16.02 -0.98
N GLY A 34 2.31 -15.09 -0.03
CA GLY A 34 1.06 -14.73 0.65
C GLY A 34 0.87 -13.22 0.87
N PRO A 35 -0.36 -12.75 1.15
CA PRO A 35 -0.63 -11.36 1.46
C PRO A 35 -0.08 -11.03 2.85
N LYS A 36 0.94 -10.17 2.95
CA LYS A 36 1.54 -9.76 4.24
C LYS A 36 1.11 -8.36 4.66
N TYR A 37 0.86 -7.49 3.69
CA TYR A 37 0.44 -6.12 3.95
C TYR A 37 -0.77 -5.75 3.10
N LYS A 38 -1.60 -4.87 3.65
CA LYS A 38 -2.76 -4.29 2.99
C LYS A 38 -2.56 -2.79 2.92
N LEU A 39 -2.66 -2.25 1.71
CA LEU A 39 -2.78 -0.84 1.42
C LEU A 39 -4.24 -0.54 1.11
N GLU A 40 -4.80 0.44 1.79
CA GLU A 40 -6.19 0.84 1.59
C GLU A 40 -6.26 2.35 1.40
N VAL A 41 -6.66 2.76 0.20
CA VAL A 41 -6.85 4.17 -0.14
C VAL A 41 -8.15 4.65 0.48
N ARG A 42 -8.11 5.78 1.19
CA ARG A 42 -9.29 6.39 1.82
C ARG A 42 -9.34 7.87 1.51
N PRO A 43 -10.53 8.48 1.38
CA PRO A 43 -10.64 9.94 1.33
C PRO A 43 -10.21 10.55 2.67
N ALA A 44 -9.43 11.64 2.61
CA ALA A 44 -8.96 12.38 3.78
C ALA A 44 -8.84 13.87 3.44
N GLU A 45 -9.61 14.73 4.12
CA GLU A 45 -9.54 16.20 3.96
C GLU A 45 -9.64 16.71 2.50
N GLY A 46 -10.52 16.11 1.70
CA GLY A 46 -10.67 16.45 0.27
C GLY A 46 -9.53 15.93 -0.63
N LYS A 47 -8.62 15.14 -0.06
CA LYS A 47 -7.50 14.43 -0.70
C LYS A 47 -7.64 12.93 -0.44
N PHE A 48 -6.54 12.19 -0.56
CA PHE A 48 -6.48 10.76 -0.32
C PHE A 48 -5.41 10.42 0.73
N ALA A 49 -5.69 9.46 1.60
CA ALA A 49 -4.72 8.85 2.50
C ALA A 49 -4.55 7.37 2.14
N CYS A 50 -3.44 6.77 2.56
CA CYS A 50 -3.19 5.34 2.36
C CYS A 50 -2.96 4.67 3.71
N ALA A 51 -3.90 3.84 4.14
CA ALA A 51 -3.75 3.03 5.33
C ALA A 51 -2.91 1.79 5.01
N VAL A 52 -1.77 1.65 5.66
CA VAL A 52 -0.87 0.51 5.50
C VAL A 52 -0.95 -0.34 6.75
N SER A 53 -1.35 -1.58 6.62
CA SER A 53 -1.51 -2.49 7.76
C SER A 53 -0.93 -3.87 7.47
N ASN A 54 -0.37 -4.51 8.47
CA ASN A 54 0.05 -5.90 8.39
C ASN A 54 -1.18 -6.82 8.51
N THR A 55 -1.31 -7.78 7.60
CA THR A 55 -2.46 -8.69 7.53
C THR A 55 -2.44 -9.77 8.61
N VAL A 56 -1.29 -10.03 9.21
CA VAL A 56 -1.09 -11.07 10.24
C VAL A 56 -1.48 -10.57 11.62
N ASN A 57 -1.10 -9.34 11.98
CA ASN A 57 -1.34 -8.80 13.33
C ASN A 57 -2.16 -7.50 13.36
N GLY A 58 -2.56 -6.97 12.20
CA GLY A 58 -3.36 -5.74 12.09
C GLY A 58 -2.59 -4.45 12.42
N LYS A 59 -1.29 -4.52 12.72
CA LYS A 59 -0.48 -3.35 13.06
C LYS A 59 -0.43 -2.38 11.89
N ARG A 60 -0.72 -1.10 12.15
CA ARG A 60 -0.56 -0.01 11.19
C ARG A 60 0.91 0.39 11.06
N LEU A 61 1.31 0.62 9.82
CA LEU A 61 2.67 1.00 9.42
C LEU A 61 2.68 2.33 8.64
N ASP A 62 1.50 2.90 8.41
CA ASP A 62 1.34 4.21 7.81
C ASP A 62 1.48 5.35 8.83
N ASP A 63 1.94 6.50 8.34
CA ASP A 63 1.79 7.81 8.95
C ASP A 63 0.35 8.31 8.74
N PRO A 64 -0.45 8.46 9.81
CA PRO A 64 -1.83 8.90 9.72
C PRO A 64 -2.00 10.33 9.19
N LYS A 65 -0.92 11.13 9.12
CA LYS A 65 -0.95 12.50 8.60
C LYS A 65 -0.62 12.58 7.11
N ALA A 66 -0.21 11.48 6.48
CA ALA A 66 0.16 11.48 5.08
C ALA A 66 -1.09 11.60 4.18
N ILE A 67 -1.15 12.69 3.41
CA ILE A 67 -2.22 12.98 2.45
C ILE A 67 -1.64 13.20 1.04
N TYR A 68 -2.38 12.75 0.04
CA TYR A 68 -1.95 12.63 -1.35
C TYR A 68 -2.99 13.24 -2.30
N PRO A 69 -2.57 13.84 -3.42
CA PRO A 69 -3.46 14.55 -4.33
C PRO A 69 -4.49 13.64 -5.02
N ASP A 70 -4.16 12.35 -5.22
CA ASP A 70 -5.02 11.37 -5.88
C ASP A 70 -4.78 9.95 -5.32
N ALA A 71 -5.67 9.02 -5.69
CA ALA A 71 -5.62 7.63 -5.24
C ALA A 71 -4.36 6.88 -5.68
N SER A 72 -3.80 7.19 -6.85
CA SER A 72 -2.59 6.53 -7.36
C SER A 72 -1.37 6.98 -6.56
N ALA A 73 -1.27 8.29 -6.30
CA ALA A 73 -0.27 8.87 -5.42
C ALA A 73 -0.38 8.32 -3.99
N ALA A 74 -1.60 8.06 -3.50
CA ALA A 74 -1.79 7.44 -2.19
C ALA A 74 -1.24 6.01 -2.12
N VAL A 75 -1.49 5.17 -3.13
CA VAL A 75 -0.91 3.83 -3.17
C VAL A 75 0.61 3.89 -3.24
N ALA A 76 1.18 4.70 -4.14
CA ALA A 76 2.63 4.86 -4.27
C ALA A 76 3.27 5.35 -2.97
N GLY A 77 2.66 6.35 -2.33
CA GLY A 77 3.10 6.85 -1.04
C GLY A 77 3.00 5.81 0.09
N GLY A 78 1.92 5.04 0.15
CA GLY A 78 1.79 3.93 1.10
C GLY A 78 2.84 2.83 0.90
N LEU A 79 3.24 2.56 -0.35
CA LEU A 79 4.32 1.62 -0.64
C LEU A 79 5.67 2.14 -0.13
N GLU A 80 5.94 3.44 -0.28
CA GLU A 80 7.15 4.05 0.27
C GLU A 80 7.16 4.07 1.81
N GLN A 81 6.02 4.34 2.44
CA GLN A 81 5.88 4.25 3.89
C GLN A 81 6.12 2.83 4.39
N LEU A 82 5.56 1.83 3.70
CA LEU A 82 5.82 0.42 3.98
C LEU A 82 7.32 0.10 3.86
N ARG A 83 7.95 0.50 2.75
CA ARG A 83 9.39 0.29 2.51
C ARG A 83 10.22 0.86 3.66
N SER A 84 9.95 2.10 4.04
CA SER A 84 10.62 2.79 5.14
C SER A 84 10.40 2.07 6.48
N ALA A 85 9.18 1.63 6.78
CA ALA A 85 8.86 0.90 8.01
C ALA A 85 9.53 -0.48 8.09
N LEU A 86 9.84 -1.09 6.94
CA LEU A 86 10.59 -2.36 6.84
C LEU A 86 12.11 -2.16 6.82
N GLY A 87 12.60 -0.93 6.72
CA GLY A 87 14.01 -0.60 6.61
C GLY A 87 14.65 -1.04 5.30
N TRP A 88 13.89 -1.01 4.20
CA TRP A 88 14.33 -1.44 2.86
C TRP A 88 14.65 -0.27 1.94
#